data_AF-A0A965JNN9-F1
#
_entry.id   AF-A0A965JNN9-F1
#
_cell.length_a   1.000
_cell.length_b   1.000
_cell.length_c   1.000
_cell.angle_alpha   90.00
_cell.angle_beta   90.00
_cell.angle_gamma   90.00
#
_symmetry.space_group_name_H-M   'P 1'
#
loop_
_entity.id
_entity.type
_entity.pdbx_description
1 polymer ?
#
loop_
_entity_poly.entity_id
_entity_poly.type
_entity_poly.pdbx_seq_one_letter_code
_entity_poly.pdbx_strand_id
1 'polypeptide(L)'
;MGVYSTVQKARIAKTRLFFSDKSAFMRQLVKEITAAVKKAQKNGMQAAFRLNLTSDLPWEKIRHDGKNIFEMFPSVQFYDYTASLSRMSAFLAGEMPKNYHLTFSRKENTPASVVQSVLKSGGNVAVVFRKTLPARFFGADVVNGDETDARFLDGAGKVIGLVEKGRAKKDLTGFVLEPTEGGAA
;
A
#
# COMPACT_ATOMS: atom_id res chain seq x y z
N MET A 1 -9.97 -2.10 11.63
CA MET A 1 -10.27 -0.80 12.29
C MET A 1 -9.21 -0.51 13.33
N GLY A 2 -8.75 0.74 13.49
CA GLY A 2 -7.79 1.12 14.53
C GLY A 2 -8.38 0.95 15.94
N VAL A 3 -7.55 0.85 16.98
CA VAL A 3 -8.02 0.60 18.37
C VAL A 3 -8.63 1.84 19.01
N TYR A 4 -8.19 3.04 18.61
CA TYR A 4 -8.66 4.31 19.18
C TYR A 4 -9.95 4.79 18.53
N SER A 5 -10.96 5.08 19.36
CA SER A 5 -12.29 5.53 18.92
C SER A 5 -12.27 6.85 18.15
N THR A 6 -11.38 7.78 18.51
CA THR A 6 -11.19 9.06 17.81
C THR A 6 -10.72 8.84 16.38
N VAL A 7 -9.75 7.94 16.18
CA VAL A 7 -9.24 7.55 14.85
C VAL A 7 -10.33 6.84 14.05
N GLN A 8 -11.12 5.96 14.67
CA GLN A 8 -12.24 5.30 14.00
C GLN A 8 -13.29 6.31 13.53
N LYS A 9 -13.71 7.24 14.40
CA LYS A 9 -14.68 8.30 14.06
C LYS A 9 -14.20 9.17 12.90
N ALA A 10 -12.93 9.60 12.92
CA ALA A 10 -12.35 10.37 11.84
C ALA A 10 -12.34 9.59 10.51
N ARG A 11 -12.02 8.30 10.53
CA ARG A 11 -12.08 7.43 9.33
C ARG A 11 -13.51 7.31 8.79
N ILE A 12 -14.49 7.07 9.67
CA ILE A 12 -15.91 7.00 9.29
C ILE A 12 -16.36 8.32 8.66
N ALA A 13 -16.00 9.47 9.25
CA ALA A 13 -16.34 10.78 8.71
C ALA A 13 -15.72 11.01 7.32
N LYS A 14 -14.43 10.66 7.14
CA LYS A 14 -13.76 10.74 5.83
C LYS A 14 -14.42 9.84 4.80
N THR A 15 -14.77 8.61 5.16
CA THR A 15 -15.50 7.68 4.28
C THR A 15 -16.86 8.26 3.89
N ARG A 16 -17.64 8.75 4.86
CA ARG A 16 -18.94 9.39 4.58
C ARG A 16 -18.79 10.57 3.64
N LEU A 17 -17.84 11.47 3.91
CA LEU A 17 -17.59 12.64 3.05
C LEU A 17 -17.21 12.21 1.63
N PHE A 18 -16.34 11.21 1.46
CA PHE A 18 -15.96 10.71 0.14
C PHE A 18 -17.15 10.25 -0.70
N PHE A 19 -18.16 9.63 -0.08
CA PHE A 19 -19.36 9.15 -0.77
C PHE A 19 -20.47 10.19 -0.87
N SER A 20 -20.65 11.06 0.13
CA SER A 20 -21.71 12.07 0.15
C SER A 20 -21.36 13.35 -0.62
N ASP A 21 -20.09 13.77 -0.58
CA ASP A 21 -19.57 14.93 -1.29
C ASP A 21 -18.10 14.70 -1.66
N LYS A 22 -17.91 13.90 -2.72
CA LYS A 22 -16.59 13.57 -3.26
C LYS A 22 -15.79 14.81 -3.65
N SER A 23 -16.45 15.86 -4.14
CA SER A 23 -15.79 17.10 -4.54
C SER A 23 -15.23 17.85 -3.33
N ALA A 24 -15.98 17.94 -2.22
CA ALA A 24 -15.46 18.50 -0.97
C ALA A 24 -14.31 17.66 -0.39
N PHE A 25 -14.42 16.33 -0.45
CA PHE A 25 -13.32 15.45 -0.05
C PHE A 25 -12.05 15.73 -0.86
N MET A 26 -12.17 15.78 -2.19
CA MET A 26 -11.02 16.00 -3.08
C MET A 26 -10.40 17.38 -2.88
N ARG A 27 -11.20 18.44 -2.72
CA ARG A 27 -10.67 19.79 -2.39
C ARG A 27 -9.86 19.77 -1.09
N GLN A 28 -10.38 19.11 -0.04
CA GLN A 28 -9.68 18.99 1.23
C GLN A 28 -8.38 18.20 1.08
N LEU A 29 -8.40 17.06 0.37
CA LEU A 29 -7.21 16.24 0.12
C LEU A 29 -6.12 17.03 -0.64
N VAL A 30 -6.49 17.74 -1.70
CA VAL A 30 -5.56 18.58 -2.49
C VAL A 30 -4.94 19.67 -1.61
N LYS A 31 -5.74 20.33 -0.76
CA LYS A 31 -5.25 21.33 0.19
C LYS A 31 -4.25 20.74 1.18
N GLU A 32 -4.54 19.56 1.74
CA GLU A 32 -3.67 18.87 2.69
C GLU A 32 -2.34 18.44 2.07
N ILE A 33 -2.37 17.84 0.88
CA ILE A 33 -1.15 17.46 0.14
C ILE A 33 -0.31 18.69 -0.19
N THR A 34 -0.93 19.76 -0.69
CA THR A 34 -0.20 21.02 -1.01
C THR A 34 0.52 21.58 0.22
N ALA A 35 -0.15 21.62 1.37
CA ALA A 35 0.44 22.11 2.61
C ALA A 35 1.61 21.22 3.08
N ALA A 36 1.44 19.89 3.00
CA ALA A 36 2.48 18.93 3.38
C ALA A 36 3.70 19.00 2.46
N VAL A 37 3.52 19.15 1.14
CA VAL A 37 4.61 19.33 0.18
C VAL A 37 5.40 20.61 0.49
N LYS A 38 4.71 21.74 0.69
CA LYS A 38 5.37 23.01 1.05
C LYS A 38 6.18 22.89 2.34
N LYS A 39 5.62 22.20 3.34
CA LYS A 39 6.31 21.95 4.62
C LYS A 39 7.55 21.09 4.44
N ALA A 40 7.46 20.03 3.65
CA ALA A 40 8.61 19.15 3.37
C ALA A 40 9.72 19.92 2.64
N GLN A 41 9.37 20.70 1.61
CA GLN A 41 10.32 21.54 0.88
C GLN A 41 11.03 22.55 1.78
N LYS A 42 10.30 23.23 2.67
CA LYS A 42 10.89 24.17 3.65
C LYS A 42 11.92 23.50 4.55
N ASN A 43 11.76 22.21 4.80
CA ASN A 43 12.65 21.42 5.66
C ASN A 43 13.72 20.65 4.87
N GLY A 44 13.87 20.86 3.55
CA GLY A 44 14.82 20.12 2.71
C GLY A 44 14.47 18.65 2.53
N MET A 45 13.19 18.27 2.70
CA MET A 45 12.70 16.90 2.58
C MET A 45 11.79 16.74 1.36
N GLN A 46 11.67 15.50 0.86
CA GLN A 46 10.68 15.14 -0.14
C GLN A 46 9.46 14.49 0.53
N ALA A 47 8.25 14.97 0.20
CA ALA A 47 7.01 14.36 0.66
C ALA A 47 6.63 13.16 -0.22
N ALA A 48 6.13 12.10 0.40
CA ALA A 48 5.51 10.97 -0.27
C ALA A 48 4.20 10.59 0.44
N PHE A 49 3.20 10.10 -0.30
CA PHE A 49 1.86 9.85 0.24
C PHE A 49 1.35 8.45 -0.07
N ARG A 50 0.80 7.82 0.97
CA ARG A 50 0.01 6.60 0.88
C ARG A 50 -1.46 6.90 1.12
N LEU A 51 -2.26 6.83 0.06
CA LEU A 51 -3.67 7.22 0.10
C LEU A 51 -4.56 6.09 0.61
N ASN A 52 -4.19 4.85 0.30
CA ASN A 52 -4.84 3.63 0.76
C ASN A 52 -4.17 3.11 2.03
N LEU A 53 -4.81 3.41 3.18
CA LEU A 53 -4.45 2.85 4.48
C LEU A 53 -5.34 1.66 4.85
N THR A 54 -6.66 1.85 4.79
CA THR A 54 -7.66 0.80 5.09
C THR A 54 -8.63 0.56 3.94
N SER A 55 -8.39 1.20 2.80
CA SER A 55 -9.14 1.06 1.56
C SER A 55 -8.25 0.48 0.48
N ASP A 56 -8.83 0.16 -0.67
CA ASP A 56 -8.12 -0.18 -1.90
C ASP A 56 -8.80 0.56 -3.07
N LEU A 57 -8.89 1.88 -2.95
CA LEU A 57 -9.52 2.74 -3.95
C LEU A 57 -8.60 2.92 -5.16
N PRO A 58 -9.14 2.84 -6.40
CA PRO A 58 -8.40 3.11 -7.62
C PRO A 58 -8.27 4.63 -7.84
N TRP A 59 -7.39 5.28 -7.07
CA TRP A 59 -7.14 6.73 -7.14
C TRP A 59 -6.79 7.22 -8.55
N GLU A 60 -6.22 6.34 -9.37
CA GLU A 60 -5.87 6.60 -10.77
C GLU A 60 -7.10 6.87 -11.64
N LYS A 61 -8.28 6.40 -11.22
CA LYS A 61 -9.57 6.58 -11.92
C LYS A 61 -10.42 7.70 -11.32
N ILE A 62 -10.08 8.21 -10.13
CA ILE A 62 -10.87 9.24 -9.45
C ILE A 62 -10.43 10.60 -9.96
N ARG A 63 -11.27 11.25 -10.77
CA ARG A 63 -11.01 12.60 -11.30
C ARG A 63 -11.70 13.68 -10.46
N HIS A 64 -11.01 14.80 -10.33
CA HIS A 64 -11.49 16.07 -9.80
C HIS A 64 -10.93 17.18 -10.70
N ASP A 65 -11.76 18.12 -11.14
CA ASP A 65 -11.35 19.18 -12.08
C ASP A 65 -10.57 18.66 -13.30
N GLY A 66 -11.03 17.54 -13.87
CA GLY A 66 -10.45 16.91 -15.06
C GLY A 66 -9.19 16.06 -14.82
N LYS A 67 -8.60 16.09 -13.62
CA LYS A 67 -7.36 15.36 -13.29
C LYS A 67 -7.55 14.36 -12.16
N ASN A 68 -6.78 13.29 -12.14
CA ASN A 68 -6.61 12.47 -10.93
C ASN A 68 -5.52 13.05 -10.02
N ILE A 69 -5.39 12.51 -8.82
CA ILE A 69 -4.48 13.06 -7.80
C ILE A 69 -2.99 13.00 -8.22
N PHE A 70 -2.63 12.00 -9.02
CA PHE A 70 -1.26 11.82 -9.50
C PHE A 70 -0.90 12.86 -10.57
N GLU A 71 -1.85 13.17 -11.46
CA GLU A 71 -1.74 14.23 -12.47
C GLU A 71 -1.71 15.64 -11.84
N MET A 72 -2.36 15.83 -10.69
CA MET A 72 -2.32 17.10 -9.95
C MET A 72 -0.97 17.35 -9.27
N PHE A 73 -0.25 16.29 -8.88
CA PHE A 73 1.01 16.37 -8.15
C PHE A 73 2.11 15.52 -8.81
N PRO A 74 2.54 15.85 -10.04
CA PRO A 74 3.44 14.99 -10.82
C PRO A 74 4.84 14.82 -10.23
N SER A 75 5.29 15.74 -9.37
CA SER A 75 6.59 15.69 -8.68
C SER A 75 6.57 14.95 -7.34
N VAL A 76 5.38 14.52 -6.89
CA VAL A 76 5.19 13.86 -5.60
C VAL A 76 5.17 12.35 -5.80
N GLN A 77 5.91 11.62 -4.98
CA GLN A 77 5.85 10.16 -4.95
C GLN A 77 4.60 9.70 -4.22
N PHE A 78 3.79 8.89 -4.89
CA PHE A 78 2.68 8.17 -4.28
C PHE A 78 2.99 6.68 -4.24
N TYR A 79 2.47 5.99 -3.25
CA TYR A 79 2.58 4.54 -3.16
C TYR A 79 1.41 3.97 -2.39
N ASP A 80 0.98 2.77 -2.73
CA ASP A 80 -0.13 2.12 -2.03
C ASP A 80 0.05 0.60 -2.00
N TYR A 81 -0.77 -0.02 -1.15
CA TYR A 81 -0.95 -1.46 -1.15
C TYR A 81 -2.26 -1.77 -1.87
N THR A 82 -2.26 -2.81 -2.69
CA THR A 82 -3.48 -3.28 -3.37
C THR A 82 -3.62 -4.79 -3.24
N ALA A 83 -4.82 -5.26 -2.92
CA ALA A 83 -5.18 -6.68 -3.02
C ALA A 83 -5.76 -7.01 -4.41
N SER A 84 -6.02 -5.98 -5.23
CA SER A 84 -6.53 -6.14 -6.58
C SER A 84 -5.43 -6.62 -7.52
N LEU A 85 -5.54 -7.87 -7.96
CA LEU A 85 -4.63 -8.43 -8.96
C LEU A 85 -4.70 -7.64 -10.27
N SER A 86 -5.86 -7.15 -10.69
CA SER A 86 -5.98 -6.35 -11.92
C SER A 86 -5.24 -5.02 -11.83
N ARG A 87 -5.29 -4.33 -10.69
CA ARG A 87 -4.48 -3.11 -10.46
C ARG A 87 -2.99 -3.42 -10.44
N MET A 88 -2.60 -4.52 -9.80
CA MET A 88 -1.20 -4.97 -9.80
C MET A 88 -0.70 -5.30 -11.21
N SER A 89 -1.49 -6.01 -12.03
CA SER A 89 -1.14 -6.31 -13.41
C SER A 89 -0.97 -5.04 -14.25
N ALA A 90 -1.87 -4.06 -14.12
CA ALA A 90 -1.75 -2.79 -14.82
C ALA A 90 -0.52 -1.98 -14.37
N PHE A 91 -0.17 -2.03 -13.07
CA PHE A 91 1.08 -1.43 -12.59
C PHE A 91 2.32 -2.08 -13.21
N LEU A 92 2.36 -3.42 -13.25
CA LEU A 92 3.46 -4.18 -13.84
C LEU A 92 3.57 -4.00 -15.36
N ALA A 93 2.45 -3.75 -16.03
CA ALA A 93 2.40 -3.40 -17.45
C ALA A 93 2.81 -1.94 -17.74
N GLY A 94 3.08 -1.12 -16.72
CA GLY A 94 3.45 0.29 -16.88
C GLY A 94 2.27 1.21 -17.23
N GLU A 95 1.03 0.75 -17.00
CA GLU A 95 -0.19 1.50 -17.32
C GLU A 95 -0.60 2.47 -16.19
N MET A 96 0.05 2.38 -15.03
CA MET A 96 -0.18 3.25 -13.89
C MET A 96 0.65 4.55 -14.00
N PRO A 97 0.23 5.65 -13.32
CA PRO A 97 0.99 6.90 -13.31
C PRO A 97 2.45 6.69 -12.86
N LYS A 98 3.40 7.37 -13.54
CA LYS A 98 4.84 7.20 -13.32
C LYS A 98 5.30 7.49 -11.88
N ASN A 99 4.57 8.35 -11.17
CA ASN A 99 4.83 8.71 -9.78
C ASN A 99 4.01 7.88 -8.78
N TYR A 100 3.52 6.69 -9.17
CA TYR A 100 2.73 5.81 -8.33
C TYR A 100 3.30 4.40 -8.28
N HIS A 101 3.62 3.92 -7.08
CA HIS A 101 4.11 2.56 -6.82
C HIS A 101 3.03 1.71 -6.16
N LEU A 102 2.80 0.49 -6.64
CA LEU A 102 1.92 -0.47 -5.98
C LEU A 102 2.71 -1.65 -5.39
N THR A 103 2.40 -1.97 -4.14
CA THR A 103 2.80 -3.22 -3.48
C THR A 103 1.58 -4.14 -3.39
N PHE A 104 1.71 -5.39 -3.86
CA PHE A 104 0.61 -6.35 -3.78
C PHE A 104 0.42 -6.82 -2.34
N SER A 105 -0.78 -6.65 -1.77
CA SER A 105 -1.12 -7.10 -0.42
C SER A 105 -1.72 -8.49 -0.49
N ARG A 106 -0.92 -9.49 -0.13
CA ARG A 106 -1.37 -10.87 -0.03
C ARG A 106 -2.49 -10.98 1.02
N LYS A 107 -3.56 -11.69 0.66
CA LYS A 107 -4.66 -12.07 1.56
C LYS A 107 -4.54 -13.54 1.92
N GLU A 108 -5.22 -13.94 2.99
CA GLU A 108 -5.32 -15.32 3.46
C GLU A 108 -5.68 -16.31 2.35
N ASN A 109 -6.58 -15.90 1.45
CA ASN A 109 -7.07 -16.70 0.33
C ASN A 109 -6.33 -16.46 -1.00
N THR A 110 -5.24 -15.68 -1.00
CA THR A 110 -4.43 -15.48 -2.21
C THR A 110 -3.63 -16.74 -2.51
N PRO A 111 -3.80 -17.38 -3.68
CA PRO A 111 -3.04 -18.58 -4.03
C PRO A 111 -1.54 -18.31 -4.09
N ALA A 112 -0.73 -19.29 -3.67
CA ALA A 112 0.74 -19.20 -3.73
C ALA A 112 1.25 -18.92 -5.16
N SER A 113 0.60 -19.48 -6.18
CA SER A 113 0.92 -19.24 -7.59
C SER A 113 0.77 -17.77 -8.00
N VAL A 114 -0.20 -17.04 -7.44
CA VAL A 114 -0.38 -15.61 -7.69
C VAL A 114 0.76 -14.81 -7.07
N VAL A 115 1.14 -15.13 -5.82
CA VAL A 115 2.27 -14.47 -5.14
C VAL A 115 3.57 -14.67 -5.94
N GLN A 116 3.87 -15.91 -6.33
CA GLN A 116 5.04 -16.22 -7.14
C GLN A 116 5.02 -15.51 -8.49
N SER A 117 3.87 -15.44 -9.15
CA SER A 117 3.72 -14.76 -10.44
C SER A 117 3.99 -13.26 -10.34
N VAL A 118 3.44 -12.59 -9.31
CA VAL A 118 3.69 -11.17 -9.06
C VAL A 118 5.18 -10.93 -8.80
N LEU A 119 5.81 -11.73 -7.93
CA LEU A 119 7.24 -11.62 -7.63
C LEU A 119 8.11 -11.81 -8.88
N LYS A 120 7.85 -12.86 -9.68
CA LYS A 120 8.58 -13.15 -10.93
C LYS A 120 8.41 -12.05 -11.97
N SER A 121 7.28 -11.36 -11.96
CA SER A 121 7.00 -10.22 -12.84
C SER A 121 7.63 -8.91 -12.35
N GLY A 122 8.38 -8.93 -11.24
CA GLY A 122 9.03 -7.75 -10.66
C GLY A 122 8.17 -6.97 -9.66
N GLY A 123 6.97 -7.45 -9.33
CA GLY A 123 6.11 -6.81 -8.33
C GLY A 123 6.53 -7.14 -6.92
N ASN A 124 6.40 -6.16 -6.02
CA ASN A 124 6.63 -6.38 -4.59
C ASN A 124 5.36 -6.96 -3.94
N VAL A 125 5.52 -7.93 -3.04
CA VAL A 125 4.40 -8.55 -2.33
C VAL A 125 4.55 -8.40 -0.82
N ALA A 126 3.59 -7.76 -0.17
CA ALA A 126 3.52 -7.67 1.28
C ALA A 126 2.92 -8.94 1.89
N VAL A 127 3.65 -9.50 2.87
CA VAL A 127 3.32 -10.74 3.57
C VAL A 127 3.52 -10.51 5.07
N VAL A 128 2.56 -10.97 5.88
CA VAL A 128 2.68 -10.94 7.34
C VAL A 128 3.19 -12.29 7.82
N PHE A 129 4.28 -12.27 8.59
CA PHE A 129 4.92 -13.45 9.15
C PHE A 129 4.72 -13.52 10.67
N ARG A 130 4.78 -14.74 11.21
CA ARG A 130 4.71 -15.01 12.64
C ARG A 130 6.09 -14.83 13.28
N LYS A 131 6.18 -13.97 14.30
CA LYS A 131 7.33 -13.65 15.17
C LYS A 131 8.56 -13.09 14.50
N THR A 132 9.02 -13.66 13.38
CA THR A 132 10.27 -13.33 12.71
C THR A 132 10.07 -13.25 11.20
N LEU A 133 10.99 -12.58 10.51
CA LEU A 133 11.03 -12.53 9.05
C LEU A 133 12.05 -13.56 8.54
N PRO A 134 11.69 -14.47 7.62
CA PRO A 134 12.68 -15.33 6.97
C PRO A 134 13.55 -14.48 6.02
N ALA A 135 14.75 -14.96 5.67
CA ALA A 135 15.62 -14.23 4.73
C ALA A 135 15.06 -14.24 3.29
N ARG A 136 14.42 -15.36 2.90
CA ARG A 136 13.79 -15.54 1.59
C ARG A 136 12.39 -16.13 1.74
N PHE A 137 11.50 -15.78 0.80
CA PHE A 137 10.17 -16.37 0.70
C PHE A 137 9.76 -16.49 -0.77
N PHE A 138 9.29 -17.67 -1.19
CA PHE A 138 9.08 -18.02 -2.61
C PHE A 138 10.27 -17.67 -3.53
N GLY A 139 11.50 -17.85 -3.01
CA GLY A 139 12.72 -17.55 -3.75
C GLY A 139 13.04 -16.06 -3.91
N ALA A 140 12.25 -15.14 -3.36
CA ALA A 140 12.52 -13.70 -3.32
C ALA A 140 13.13 -13.29 -1.97
N ASP A 141 13.96 -12.25 -1.97
CA ASP A 141 14.49 -11.68 -0.72
C ASP A 141 13.36 -11.00 0.06
N VAL A 142 13.40 -11.16 1.38
CA VAL A 142 12.47 -10.49 2.29
C VAL A 142 13.10 -9.21 2.82
N VAL A 143 12.41 -8.09 2.62
CA VAL A 143 12.76 -6.79 3.19
C VAL A 143 11.85 -6.50 4.38
N ASN A 144 12.40 -5.91 5.43
CA ASN A 144 11.65 -5.56 6.63
C ASN A 144 10.76 -4.33 6.38
N GLY A 145 9.46 -4.58 6.21
CA GLY A 145 8.44 -3.54 6.03
C GLY A 145 8.07 -2.78 7.30
N ASP A 146 8.57 -3.21 8.47
CA ASP A 146 8.32 -2.51 9.75
C ASP A 146 9.31 -1.36 10.00
N GLU A 147 10.44 -1.30 9.28
CA GLU A 147 11.45 -0.24 9.43
C GLU A 147 10.99 1.10 8.85
N THR A 148 10.41 1.08 7.66
CA THR A 148 9.88 2.28 6.99
C THR A 148 8.64 1.93 6.17
N ASP A 149 7.80 2.91 5.80
CA ASP A 149 6.66 2.66 4.89
C ASP A 149 7.03 2.87 3.41
N ALA A 150 8.25 3.33 3.10
CA ALA A 150 8.65 3.80 1.77
C ALA A 150 8.96 2.65 0.78
N ARG A 151 7.94 1.86 0.42
CA ARG A 151 8.11 0.62 -0.35
C ARG A 151 8.65 0.79 -1.76
N PHE A 152 8.51 1.97 -2.33
CA PHE A 152 9.08 2.33 -3.63
C PHE A 152 10.62 2.36 -3.62
N LEU A 153 11.26 2.26 -2.45
CA LEU A 153 12.72 2.19 -2.30
C LEU A 153 13.27 0.76 -2.19
N ASP A 154 12.41 -0.27 -2.07
CA ASP A 154 12.86 -1.64 -1.82
C ASP A 154 13.42 -2.36 -3.06
N GLY A 155 13.33 -1.74 -4.23
CA GLY A 155 13.60 -2.38 -5.51
C GLY A 155 12.40 -3.20 -6.01
N ALA A 156 12.66 -4.15 -6.90
CA ALA A 156 11.65 -4.95 -7.61
C ALA A 156 11.70 -6.44 -7.21
N GLY A 157 10.54 -7.11 -7.26
CA GLY A 157 10.40 -8.54 -6.98
C GLY A 157 10.71 -8.93 -5.54
N LYS A 158 10.47 -8.03 -4.58
CA LYS A 158 10.75 -8.25 -3.15
C LYS A 158 9.52 -8.69 -2.38
N VAL A 159 9.75 -9.50 -1.35
CA VAL A 159 8.73 -9.74 -0.32
C VAL A 159 8.87 -8.68 0.76
N ILE A 160 7.82 -7.90 0.97
CA ILE A 160 7.75 -6.92 2.06
C ILE A 160 7.22 -7.64 3.29
N GLY A 161 8.14 -8.10 4.14
CA GLY A 161 7.83 -8.84 5.35
C GLY A 161 7.38 -7.91 6.47
N LEU A 162 6.25 -8.23 7.10
CA LEU A 162 5.73 -7.54 8.29
C LEU A 162 5.60 -8.55 9.42
N VAL A 163 5.96 -8.18 10.64
CA VAL A 163 5.71 -9.04 11.81
C VAL A 163 4.29 -8.80 12.33
N GLU A 164 3.60 -9.87 12.72
CA GLU A 164 2.22 -9.81 13.15
C GLU A 164 2.03 -8.97 14.42
N LYS A 165 1.00 -8.10 14.39
CA LYS A 165 0.70 -7.15 15.47
C LYS A 165 -0.74 -7.28 15.95
N GLY A 166 -0.96 -6.96 17.23
CA GLY A 166 -2.29 -6.95 17.83
C GLY A 166 -3.04 -8.27 17.66
N ARG A 167 -4.25 -8.21 17.08
CA ARG A 167 -5.13 -9.38 16.88
C ARG A 167 -4.53 -10.42 15.93
N ALA A 168 -3.64 -10.04 15.03
CA ALA A 168 -3.02 -10.97 14.08
C ALA A 168 -2.14 -12.02 14.76
N LYS A 169 -1.66 -11.78 15.99
CA LYS A 169 -0.94 -12.79 16.80
C LYS A 169 -1.74 -14.08 17.03
N LYS A 170 -3.07 -13.97 17.01
CA LYS A 170 -4.01 -15.09 17.20
C LYS A 170 -4.61 -15.57 15.88
N ASP A 171 -4.05 -15.15 14.75
CA ASP A 171 -4.57 -15.54 13.45
C ASP A 171 -4.35 -17.04 13.20
N LEU A 172 -5.43 -17.68 12.72
CA LEU A 172 -5.48 -19.06 12.25
C LEU A 172 -6.12 -19.15 10.86
N THR A 173 -6.46 -18.00 10.25
CA THR A 173 -7.13 -17.95 8.93
C THR A 173 -6.15 -18.16 7.78
N GLY A 174 -4.85 -18.11 8.07
CA GLY A 174 -3.79 -18.13 7.07
C GLY A 174 -3.39 -16.73 6.62
N PHE A 175 -3.89 -15.65 7.23
CA PHE A 175 -3.42 -14.29 6.97
C PHE A 175 -1.96 -14.10 7.41
N VAL A 176 -1.60 -14.66 8.58
CA VAL A 176 -0.22 -14.72 9.09
C VAL A 176 0.42 -16.05 8.69
N LEU A 177 1.60 -15.99 8.06
CA LEU A 177 2.35 -17.17 7.64
C LEU A 177 3.49 -17.49 8.60
N GLU A 178 3.85 -18.77 8.70
CA GLU A 178 5.05 -19.18 9.42
C GLU A 178 6.32 -18.78 8.64
N PRO A 179 7.40 -18.39 9.35
CA PRO A 179 8.65 -17.95 8.73
C PRO A 179 9.49 -19.15 8.26
N THR A 180 8.98 -19.89 7.28
CA THR A 180 9.67 -21.07 6.71
C THR A 180 10.35 -20.71 5.39
N GLU A 181 11.64 -21.05 5.28
CA GLU A 181 12.39 -20.98 4.02
C GLU A 181 11.85 -22.07 3.09
N GLY A 182 11.01 -21.67 2.13
CA GLY A 182 10.40 -22.60 1.17
C GLY A 182 8.99 -22.24 0.76
N GLY A 183 8.30 -21.36 1.49
CA GLY A 183 6.91 -21.02 1.19
C GLY A 183 6.04 -22.27 1.26
N ALA A 184 5.78 -22.77 2.48
CA ALA A 184 5.00 -23.97 2.66
C ALA A 184 3.60 -23.85 2.00
N ALA A 185 3.20 -24.97 1.39
CA ALA A 185 2.05 -25.21 0.52
C ALA A 185 0.70 -24.67 1.02
#